data_AF-A0A532CPF7-F1
#
_entry.id   AF-A0A532CPF7-F1
#
_cell.length_a   1.000
_cell.length_b   1.000
_cell.length_c   1.000
_cell.angle_alpha   90.00
_cell.angle_beta   90.00
_cell.angle_gamma   90.00
#
_symmetry.space_group_name_H-M   'P 1'
#
loop_
_entity.id
_entity.type
_entity.pdbx_description
1 polymer ?
#
loop_
_entity_poly.entity_id
_entity_poly.type
_entity_poly.pdbx_seq_one_letter_code
_entity_poly.pdbx_strand_id
1 'polypeptide(L)'
;MTLPARPIAIDLDPDFMAFRRIPRQSLSPVLNHYVTDRQRSVLTAFTDEPDHPSPFRDVIARIETQERQKPVGDRTAIVALAQDGLLPQEGSVLVLGGPESRQRIQAILATHCGKRATLSERGVTVMGTPHEGPGLALLVSCHRVDRPGSVVTVLYAATPQAVTKVARLLFFYGWNSFVLFKDGAAAVRGEWPLASDRMEVRLDASNPIR
;
A
#
# COMPACT_ATOMS: atom_id res chain seq x y z
N MET A 1 -19.99 25.39 -6.94
CA MET A 1 -20.26 26.83 -7.10
C MET A 1 -20.90 27.00 -8.47
N THR A 2 -22.14 27.45 -8.52
CA THR A 2 -22.86 27.65 -9.78
C THR A 2 -22.81 29.15 -10.08
N LEU A 3 -22.12 29.52 -11.16
CA LEU A 3 -22.03 30.92 -11.56
C LEU A 3 -23.21 31.26 -12.48
N PRO A 4 -23.84 32.44 -12.33
CA PRO A 4 -25.03 32.82 -13.09
C PRO A 4 -24.73 33.14 -14.57
N ALA A 5 -23.46 33.24 -14.96
CA ALA A 5 -23.02 33.50 -16.32
C ALA A 5 -21.69 32.79 -16.62
N ARG A 6 -21.34 32.69 -17.91
CA ARG A 6 -20.07 32.12 -18.36
C ARG A 6 -18.91 33.07 -17.98
N PRO A 7 -17.86 32.61 -17.29
CA PRO A 7 -16.71 33.44 -16.94
C PRO A 7 -16.04 34.00 -18.21
N ILE A 8 -15.72 35.29 -18.19
CA ILE A 8 -15.02 35.98 -19.29
C ILE A 8 -13.51 36.05 -19.07
N ALA A 9 -13.05 35.91 -17.83
CA ALA A 9 -11.65 35.89 -17.43
C ALA A 9 -11.49 35.02 -16.17
N ILE A 10 -10.33 34.39 -16.04
CA ILE A 10 -9.93 33.62 -14.85
C ILE A 10 -8.54 34.11 -14.50
N ASP A 11 -8.41 34.79 -13.35
CA ASP A 11 -7.13 35.20 -12.80
C ASP A 11 -6.81 34.30 -11.60
N LEU A 12 -5.60 33.78 -11.57
CA LEU A 12 -5.05 33.12 -10.38
C LEU A 12 -4.38 34.21 -9.55
N ASP A 13 -4.88 34.44 -8.32
CA ASP A 13 -4.24 35.34 -7.39
C ASP A 13 -2.86 34.76 -6.99
N PRO A 14 -1.74 35.40 -7.39
CA PRO A 14 -0.40 34.89 -7.13
C PRO A 14 -0.02 34.96 -5.64
N ASP A 15 -0.72 35.80 -4.86
CA ASP A 15 -0.48 36.01 -3.43
C ASP A 15 -1.42 35.17 -2.54
N PHE A 16 -2.42 34.50 -3.15
CA PHE A 16 -3.35 33.65 -2.43
C PHE A 16 -2.71 32.32 -2.01
N MET A 17 -2.19 32.28 -0.79
CA MET A 17 -1.67 31.05 -0.18
C MET A 17 -2.77 30.21 0.48
N ALA A 18 -3.22 29.16 -0.22
CA ALA A 18 -4.15 28.18 0.34
C ALA A 18 -3.41 26.93 0.86
N PHE A 19 -3.39 26.73 2.18
CA PHE A 19 -2.98 25.45 2.76
C PHE A 19 -4.13 24.44 2.65
N ARG A 20 -4.13 23.63 1.59
CA ARG A 20 -5.12 22.56 1.43
C ARG A 20 -4.59 21.25 1.99
N ARG A 21 -5.30 20.67 2.95
CA ARG A 21 -5.08 19.28 3.35
C ARG A 21 -5.49 18.37 2.20
N ILE A 22 -4.54 17.66 1.61
CA ILE A 22 -4.79 16.67 0.57
C ILE A 22 -5.37 15.41 1.22
N PRO A 23 -6.56 14.93 0.79
CA PRO A 23 -7.10 13.68 1.29
C PRO A 23 -6.16 12.50 0.96
N ARG A 24 -6.04 11.52 1.86
CA ARG A 24 -5.11 10.39 1.69
C ARG A 24 -5.35 9.60 0.39
N GLN A 25 -6.61 9.47 -0.03
CA GLN A 25 -7.00 8.81 -1.27
C GLN A 25 -6.51 9.53 -2.54
N SER A 26 -6.15 10.80 -2.43
CA SER A 26 -5.59 11.62 -3.49
C SER A 26 -4.05 11.59 -3.51
N LEU A 27 -3.42 10.89 -2.56
CA LEU A 27 -1.99 10.63 -2.52
C LEU A 27 -1.72 9.20 -2.94
N SER A 28 -0.48 8.90 -3.33
CA SER A 28 -0.08 7.54 -3.68
C SER A 28 -0.29 6.65 -2.46
N PRO A 29 -0.87 5.45 -2.59
CA PRO A 29 -0.95 4.55 -1.46
C PRO A 29 0.46 4.06 -1.15
N VAL A 30 0.90 4.24 0.10
CA VAL A 30 2.24 3.89 0.57
C VAL A 30 2.15 3.29 1.97
N LEU A 31 3.17 2.53 2.39
CA LEU A 31 3.20 1.89 3.71
C LEU A 31 3.05 2.92 4.86
N ASN A 32 3.51 4.16 4.69
CA ASN A 32 3.32 5.20 5.71
C ASN A 32 1.84 5.54 5.96
N HIS A 33 0.94 5.32 5.00
CA HIS A 33 -0.49 5.46 5.25
C HIS A 33 -0.99 4.43 6.26
N TYR A 34 -0.47 3.19 6.21
CA TYR A 34 -0.72 2.18 7.25
C TYR A 34 -0.13 2.59 8.60
N VAL A 35 1.15 3.02 8.62
CA VAL A 35 1.85 3.40 9.86
C VAL A 35 1.19 4.59 10.57
N THR A 36 0.57 5.49 9.81
CA THR A 36 -0.11 6.68 10.34
C THR A 36 -1.63 6.52 10.43
N ASP A 37 -2.18 5.36 10.08
CA ASP A 37 -3.59 5.06 10.36
C ASP A 37 -3.77 4.80 11.87
N ARG A 38 -4.85 5.37 12.42
CA ARG A 38 -5.23 5.20 13.83
C ARG A 38 -5.80 3.82 14.07
N GLN A 39 -6.51 3.29 13.08
CA GLN A 39 -7.04 1.93 13.11
C GLN A 39 -6.24 1.11 12.11
N ARG A 40 -5.55 0.08 12.60
CA ARG A 40 -4.73 -0.77 11.75
C ARG A 40 -4.63 -2.18 12.28
N SER A 41 -4.38 -3.10 11.37
CA SER A 41 -4.24 -4.52 11.70
C SER A 41 -3.15 -5.19 10.88
N VAL A 42 -2.52 -6.20 11.47
CA VAL A 42 -1.60 -7.11 10.79
C VAL A 42 -2.31 -8.45 10.57
N LEU A 43 -2.33 -8.91 9.32
CA LEU A 43 -2.76 -10.26 8.97
C LEU A 43 -1.53 -11.15 8.80
N THR A 44 -1.45 -12.21 9.60
CA THR A 44 -0.44 -13.25 9.44
C THR A 44 -0.94 -14.30 8.46
N ALA A 45 -0.30 -14.34 7.29
CA ALA A 45 -0.59 -15.26 6.20
C ALA A 45 0.60 -16.21 6.00
N PHE A 46 1.26 -16.59 7.09
CA PHE A 46 2.38 -17.52 7.11
C PHE A 46 2.23 -18.55 8.23
N THR A 47 2.89 -19.70 8.09
CA THR A 47 2.77 -20.84 9.01
C THR A 47 4.04 -21.14 9.80
N ASP A 48 4.95 -20.17 9.91
CA ASP A 48 6.20 -20.34 10.66
C ASP A 48 5.95 -20.83 12.09
N GLU A 49 6.67 -21.87 12.50
CA GLU A 49 6.58 -22.41 13.85
C GLU A 49 6.97 -21.35 14.88
N PRO A 50 6.30 -21.30 16.05
CA PRO A 50 6.56 -20.28 17.07
C PRO A 50 8.02 -20.21 17.54
N ASP A 51 8.70 -21.36 17.59
CA ASP A 51 10.06 -21.50 18.13
C ASP A 51 11.15 -21.42 17.05
N HIS A 52 10.78 -21.25 15.78
CA HIS A 52 11.72 -21.09 14.68
C HIS A 52 11.93 -19.60 14.32
N PRO A 53 13.17 -19.18 14.01
CA PRO A 53 13.43 -17.82 13.55
C PRO A 53 12.60 -17.47 12.31
N SER A 54 11.73 -16.48 12.45
CA SER A 54 10.85 -16.01 11.38
C SER A 54 11.02 -14.51 11.18
N PRO A 55 11.51 -14.06 10.00
CA PRO A 55 11.57 -12.64 9.69
C PRO A 55 10.21 -11.94 9.76
N PHE A 56 9.11 -12.64 9.49
CA PHE A 56 7.78 -12.07 9.63
C PHE A 56 7.38 -11.89 11.11
N ARG A 57 7.74 -12.83 11.99
CA ARG A 57 7.58 -12.66 13.44
C ARG A 57 8.43 -11.51 13.97
N ASP A 58 9.61 -11.26 13.42
CA ASP A 58 10.43 -10.09 13.78
C ASP A 58 9.69 -8.77 13.48
N VAL A 59 8.96 -8.70 12.36
CA VAL A 59 8.12 -7.53 12.03
C VAL A 59 7.00 -7.36 13.06
N ILE A 60 6.33 -8.45 13.43
CA ILE A 60 5.26 -8.46 14.44
C ILE A 60 5.79 -7.97 15.79
N ALA A 61 6.87 -8.58 16.29
CA ALA A 61 7.48 -8.23 17.57
C ALA A 61 7.90 -6.75 17.62
N ARG A 62 8.38 -6.21 16.49
CA ARG A 62 8.69 -4.77 16.36
C ARG A 62 7.44 -3.90 16.46
N ILE A 63 6.35 -4.26 15.78
CA ILE A 63 5.07 -3.54 15.86
C ILE A 63 4.57 -3.54 17.30
N GLU A 64 4.51 -4.71 17.94
CA GLU A 64 4.09 -4.83 19.34
C GLU A 64 4.94 -3.98 20.26
N THR A 65 6.28 -4.00 20.08
CA THR A 65 7.22 -3.19 20.87
C THR A 65 6.97 -1.70 20.72
N GLN A 66 6.74 -1.22 19.50
CA GLN A 66 6.43 0.19 19.23
C GLN A 66 5.10 0.64 19.84
N GLU A 67 4.20 -0.30 20.15
CA GLU A 67 2.85 0.00 20.61
C GLU A 67 2.62 -0.31 22.09
N ARG A 68 3.64 -0.80 22.82
CA ARG A 68 3.55 -1.10 24.25
C ARG A 68 3.02 0.07 25.08
N GLN A 69 3.37 1.30 24.71
CA GLN A 69 2.94 2.50 25.43
C GLN A 69 1.52 2.98 25.08
N LYS A 70 0.89 2.40 24.04
CA LYS A 70 -0.48 2.76 23.67
C LYS A 70 -1.51 2.06 24.56
N PRO A 71 -2.69 2.68 24.78
CA PRO A 71 -3.86 1.99 25.34
C PRO A 71 -4.20 0.74 24.52
N VAL A 72 -4.68 -0.33 25.18
CA VAL A 72 -4.95 -1.63 24.53
C VAL A 72 -5.88 -1.50 23.32
N GLY A 73 -6.92 -0.66 23.41
CA GLY A 73 -7.87 -0.43 22.30
C GLY A 73 -7.29 0.30 21.09
N ASP A 74 -6.13 0.95 21.23
CA ASP A 74 -5.44 1.70 20.16
C ASP A 74 -4.25 0.94 19.58
N ARG A 75 -3.99 -0.29 20.06
CA ARG A 75 -2.94 -1.16 19.54
C ARG A 75 -3.39 -1.83 18.25
N THR A 76 -2.43 -2.13 17.39
CA THR A 76 -2.62 -2.87 16.16
C THR A 76 -3.14 -4.26 16.49
N ALA A 77 -4.28 -4.63 15.91
CA ALA A 77 -4.79 -5.99 16.01
C ALA A 77 -3.93 -6.92 15.15
N ILE A 78 -3.47 -8.04 15.72
CA ILE A 78 -2.69 -9.06 15.01
C ILE A 78 -3.54 -10.32 14.94
N VAL A 79 -3.89 -10.75 13.72
CA VAL A 79 -4.81 -11.86 13.49
C VAL A 79 -4.32 -12.72 12.33
N ALA A 80 -4.63 -14.01 12.37
CA ALA A 80 -4.37 -14.90 11.24
C ALA A 80 -5.28 -14.56 10.06
N LEU A 81 -4.76 -14.65 8.84
CA LEU A 81 -5.56 -14.48 7.64
C LEU A 81 -6.61 -15.61 7.54
N ALA A 82 -7.89 -15.24 7.57
CA ALA A 82 -9.00 -16.17 7.49
C ALA A 82 -9.04 -16.90 6.12
N GLN A 83 -9.67 -18.07 6.09
CA GLN A 83 -9.75 -18.91 4.88
C GLN A 83 -10.52 -18.24 3.74
N ASP A 84 -11.51 -17.41 4.08
CA ASP A 84 -12.29 -16.61 3.13
C ASP A 84 -11.53 -15.37 2.61
N GLY A 85 -10.36 -15.06 3.17
CA GLY A 85 -9.54 -13.93 2.78
C GLY A 85 -10.12 -12.56 3.14
N LEU A 86 -11.11 -12.51 4.04
CA LEU A 86 -11.73 -11.26 4.44
C LEU A 86 -10.77 -10.37 5.22
N LEU A 87 -10.77 -9.08 4.89
CA LEU A 87 -10.02 -8.06 5.61
C LEU A 87 -10.86 -7.53 6.78
N PRO A 88 -10.22 -7.06 7.87
CA PRO A 88 -10.89 -6.29 8.91
C PRO A 88 -11.72 -5.14 8.32
N GLN A 89 -12.93 -4.90 8.85
CA GLN A 89 -13.86 -3.91 8.30
C GLN A 89 -13.33 -2.48 8.35
N GLU A 90 -12.43 -2.21 9.29
CA GLU A 90 -11.94 -0.88 9.60
C GLU A 90 -10.43 -0.76 9.39
N GLY A 91 -9.99 0.47 9.07
CA GLY A 91 -8.58 0.84 9.08
C GLY A 91 -7.70 0.26 7.98
N SER A 92 -6.40 0.52 8.11
CA SER A 92 -5.38 0.01 7.19
C SER A 92 -4.88 -1.37 7.58
N VAL A 93 -4.54 -2.19 6.59
CA VAL A 93 -4.15 -3.59 6.80
C VAL A 93 -2.75 -3.84 6.28
N LEU A 94 -1.91 -4.52 7.07
CA LEU A 94 -0.63 -5.07 6.65
C LEU A 94 -0.71 -6.59 6.60
N VAL A 95 -0.56 -7.18 5.43
CA VAL A 95 -0.52 -8.63 5.23
C VAL A 95 0.93 -9.07 5.11
N LEU A 96 1.34 -10.02 5.95
CA LEU A 96 2.65 -10.65 5.91
C LEU A 96 2.48 -12.10 5.47
N GLY A 97 3.17 -12.56 4.43
CA GLY A 97 3.02 -13.96 4.04
C GLY A 97 3.88 -14.44 2.88
N GLY A 98 3.83 -15.74 2.64
CA GLY A 98 4.61 -16.44 1.63
C GLY A 98 3.76 -17.32 0.69
N PRO A 99 4.39 -18.27 -0.01
CA PRO A 99 3.76 -19.15 -1.00
C PRO A 99 2.53 -19.92 -0.49
N GLU A 100 2.51 -20.28 0.79
CA GLU A 100 1.44 -21.02 1.48
C GLU A 100 0.09 -20.29 1.50
N SER A 101 0.11 -18.97 1.41
CA SER A 101 -1.10 -18.13 1.35
C SER A 101 -1.22 -17.38 0.04
N ARG A 102 -0.40 -17.71 -0.96
CA ARG A 102 -0.29 -16.98 -2.22
C ARG A 102 -1.64 -16.76 -2.91
N GLN A 103 -2.52 -17.76 -2.96
CA GLN A 103 -3.83 -17.62 -3.60
C GLN A 103 -4.71 -16.59 -2.87
N ARG A 104 -4.72 -16.62 -1.53
CA ARG A 104 -5.49 -15.66 -0.71
C ARG A 104 -4.91 -14.24 -0.83
N ILE A 105 -3.58 -14.11 -0.77
CA ILE A 105 -2.89 -12.83 -0.96
C ILE A 105 -3.14 -12.28 -2.37
N GLN A 106 -3.12 -13.15 -3.39
CA GLN A 106 -3.43 -12.77 -4.77
C GLN A 106 -4.87 -12.27 -4.92
N ALA A 107 -5.84 -12.85 -4.22
CA ALA A 107 -7.21 -12.37 -4.23
C ALA A 107 -7.32 -10.95 -3.62
N ILE A 108 -6.62 -10.70 -2.51
CA ILE A 108 -6.53 -9.36 -1.90
C ILE A 108 -5.90 -8.36 -2.89
N LEU A 109 -4.79 -8.72 -3.52
CA LEU A 109 -4.12 -7.86 -4.51
C LEU A 109 -5.01 -7.60 -5.73
N ALA A 110 -5.70 -8.62 -6.24
CA ALA A 110 -6.61 -8.47 -7.38
C ALA A 110 -7.74 -7.47 -7.07
N THR A 111 -8.31 -7.52 -5.87
CA THR A 111 -9.37 -6.61 -5.42
C THR A 111 -8.89 -5.18 -5.26
N HIS A 112 -7.73 -4.97 -4.62
CA HIS A 112 -7.30 -3.63 -4.20
C HIS A 112 -6.26 -2.97 -5.12
N CYS A 113 -5.40 -3.77 -5.75
CA CYS A 113 -4.35 -3.30 -6.65
C CYS A 113 -4.70 -3.54 -8.13
N GLY A 114 -5.74 -4.32 -8.42
CA GLY A 114 -6.07 -4.74 -9.78
C GLY A 114 -4.92 -5.52 -10.42
N LYS A 115 -4.54 -5.13 -11.64
CA LYS A 115 -3.45 -5.77 -12.40
C LYS A 115 -2.06 -5.16 -12.13
N ARG A 116 -1.94 -4.18 -11.22
CA ARG A 116 -0.67 -3.49 -10.94
C ARG A 116 0.36 -4.39 -10.26
N ALA A 117 -0.11 -5.35 -9.47
CA ALA A 117 0.71 -6.34 -8.79
C ALA A 117 -0.01 -7.69 -8.80
N THR A 118 0.66 -8.73 -9.28
CA THR A 118 0.15 -10.11 -9.26
C THR A 118 1.22 -11.09 -8.83
N LEU A 119 0.81 -12.14 -8.13
CA LEU A 119 1.63 -13.24 -7.67
C LEU A 119 1.39 -14.47 -8.54
N SER A 120 2.45 -15.23 -8.77
CA SER A 120 2.45 -16.48 -9.53
C SER A 120 3.33 -17.51 -8.83
N GLU A 121 3.41 -18.72 -9.37
CA GLU A 121 4.26 -19.78 -8.79
C GLU A 121 5.74 -19.45 -8.91
N ARG A 122 6.10 -18.77 -9.98
CA ARG A 122 7.49 -18.51 -10.35
C ARG A 122 8.01 -17.18 -9.79
N GLY A 123 7.11 -16.31 -9.35
CA GLY A 123 7.45 -15.01 -8.79
C GLY A 123 6.30 -14.00 -8.84
N VAL A 124 6.62 -12.75 -9.11
CA VAL A 124 5.70 -11.62 -9.04
C VAL A 124 5.73 -10.80 -10.32
N THR A 125 4.60 -10.21 -10.71
CA THR A 125 4.53 -9.22 -11.78
C THR A 125 4.14 -7.90 -11.16
N VAL A 126 4.91 -6.84 -11.44
CA VAL A 126 4.63 -5.50 -10.95
C VAL A 126 4.73 -4.53 -12.12
N MET A 127 3.75 -3.65 -12.27
CA MET A 127 3.65 -2.72 -13.43
C MET A 127 3.75 -3.46 -14.77
N GLY A 128 3.16 -4.64 -14.86
CA GLY A 128 3.21 -5.48 -16.08
C GLY A 128 4.56 -6.14 -16.36
N THR A 129 5.58 -5.94 -15.52
CA THR A 129 6.89 -6.55 -15.67
C THR A 129 7.02 -7.78 -14.76
N PRO A 130 7.25 -8.99 -15.32
CA PRO A 130 7.43 -10.19 -14.53
C PRO A 130 8.84 -10.26 -13.92
N HIS A 131 8.91 -10.79 -12.71
CA HIS A 131 10.13 -11.04 -11.97
C HIS A 131 10.03 -12.40 -11.30
N GLU A 132 11.05 -13.24 -11.50
CA GLU A 132 11.08 -14.62 -10.98
C GLU A 132 12.31 -14.87 -10.10
N GLY A 133 12.23 -15.89 -9.25
CA GLY A 133 13.34 -16.37 -8.44
C GLY A 133 13.06 -16.47 -6.93
N PRO A 134 13.79 -17.34 -6.21
CA PRO A 134 13.56 -17.63 -4.79
C PRO A 134 13.97 -16.48 -3.85
N GLY A 135 14.84 -15.58 -4.30
CA GLY A 135 15.30 -14.40 -3.56
C GLY A 135 14.34 -13.21 -3.59
N LEU A 136 13.13 -13.38 -4.15
CA LEU A 136 12.17 -12.29 -4.33
C LEU A 136 11.36 -12.00 -3.06
N ALA A 137 11.23 -10.72 -2.75
CA ALA A 137 10.17 -10.21 -1.88
C ALA A 137 9.52 -8.98 -2.51
N LEU A 138 8.23 -8.79 -2.27
CA LEU A 138 7.44 -7.69 -2.79
C LEU A 138 6.74 -6.99 -1.62
N LEU A 139 7.04 -5.70 -1.47
CA LEU A 139 6.22 -4.79 -0.67
C LEU A 139 5.31 -4.02 -1.64
N VAL A 140 4.01 -4.04 -1.42
CA VAL A 140 3.03 -3.35 -2.27
C VAL A 140 1.93 -2.75 -1.40
N SER A 141 1.62 -1.48 -1.62
CA SER A 141 0.56 -0.73 -0.94
C SER A 141 -0.48 -0.27 -1.96
N CYS A 142 -1.75 -0.51 -1.69
CA CYS A 142 -2.87 -0.05 -2.53
C CYS A 142 -3.95 0.55 -1.66
N HIS A 143 -4.73 1.49 -2.21
CA HIS A 143 -5.90 2.00 -1.51
C HIS A 143 -6.91 0.87 -1.30
N ARG A 144 -7.52 0.83 -0.12
CA ARG A 144 -8.66 -0.06 0.11
C ARG A 144 -9.84 0.45 -0.72
N VAL A 145 -10.45 -0.44 -1.49
CA VAL A 145 -11.60 -0.10 -2.35
C VAL A 145 -12.88 0.02 -1.52
N ASP A 146 -12.92 -0.69 -0.41
CA ASP A 146 -14.01 -0.77 0.57
C ASP A 146 -13.86 0.24 1.71
N ARG A 147 -12.67 0.80 1.93
CA ARG A 147 -12.39 1.76 3.01
C ARG A 147 -11.57 2.98 2.55
N PRO A 148 -12.23 4.07 2.11
CA PRO A 148 -11.54 5.27 1.67
C PRO A 148 -10.59 5.86 2.72
N GLY A 149 -9.38 6.21 2.30
CA GLY A 149 -8.36 6.81 3.19
C GLY A 149 -7.49 5.79 3.94
N SER A 150 -7.84 4.50 3.87
CA SER A 150 -7.02 3.39 4.37
C SER A 150 -6.36 2.63 3.22
N VAL A 151 -5.28 1.91 3.54
CA VAL A 151 -4.52 1.13 2.57
C VAL A 151 -4.47 -0.35 2.97
N VAL A 152 -4.36 -1.21 1.97
CA VAL A 152 -3.86 -2.57 2.15
C VAL A 152 -2.41 -2.60 1.69
N THR A 153 -1.54 -3.06 2.58
CA THR A 153 -0.12 -3.25 2.30
C THR A 153 0.18 -4.74 2.41
N VAL A 154 0.85 -5.32 1.41
CA VAL A 154 1.27 -6.71 1.41
C VAL A 154 2.79 -6.74 1.38
N LEU A 155 3.40 -7.46 2.32
CA LEU A 155 4.78 -7.93 2.23
C LEU A 155 4.75 -9.43 1.92
N TYR A 156 4.94 -9.75 0.64
CA TYR A 156 5.03 -11.13 0.15
C TYR A 156 6.50 -11.52 -0.01
N ALA A 157 6.88 -12.73 0.40
CA ALA A 157 8.23 -13.26 0.17
C ALA A 157 8.14 -14.63 -0.50
N ALA A 158 8.94 -14.88 -1.53
CA ALA A 158 9.01 -16.19 -2.18
C ALA A 158 9.64 -17.25 -1.27
N THR A 159 10.53 -16.83 -0.36
CA THR A 159 11.15 -17.67 0.67
C THR A 159 11.35 -16.86 1.96
N PRO A 160 11.49 -17.51 3.13
CA PRO A 160 11.84 -16.81 4.37
C PRO A 160 13.17 -16.04 4.24
N GLN A 161 14.17 -16.57 3.53
CA GLN A 161 15.46 -15.89 3.37
C GLN A 161 15.34 -14.57 2.59
N ALA A 162 14.42 -14.49 1.61
CA ALA A 162 14.23 -13.29 0.80
C ALA A 162 13.78 -12.06 1.61
N VAL A 163 13.16 -12.27 2.77
CA VAL A 163 12.58 -11.19 3.59
C VAL A 163 13.40 -10.85 4.83
N THR A 164 14.45 -11.61 5.19
CA THR A 164 15.26 -11.36 6.40
C THR A 164 15.76 -9.92 6.52
N LYS A 165 16.38 -9.38 5.47
CA LYS A 165 16.86 -7.99 5.45
C LYS A 165 15.72 -6.99 5.32
N VAL A 166 14.68 -7.34 4.56
CA VAL A 166 13.52 -6.49 4.28
C VAL A 166 12.70 -6.26 5.55
N ALA A 167 12.45 -7.30 6.35
CA ALA A 167 11.73 -7.23 7.62
C ALA A 167 12.33 -6.20 8.59
N ARG A 168 13.67 -6.18 8.71
CA ARG A 168 14.39 -5.23 9.55
C ARG A 168 14.24 -3.78 9.09
N LEU A 169 14.10 -3.57 7.77
CA LEU A 169 14.05 -2.25 7.15
C LEU A 169 12.66 -1.89 6.61
N LEU A 170 11.62 -2.66 6.95
CA LEU A 170 10.30 -2.56 6.32
C LEU A 170 9.78 -1.11 6.31
N PHE A 171 9.79 -0.47 7.49
CA PHE A 171 9.28 0.88 7.67
C PHE A 171 10.18 1.99 7.09
N PHE A 172 11.39 1.67 6.62
CA PHE A 172 12.22 2.60 5.85
C PHE A 172 11.68 2.79 4.42
N TYR A 173 10.95 1.80 3.89
CA TYR A 173 10.36 1.85 2.56
C TYR A 173 8.98 2.51 2.52
N GLY A 174 8.65 3.29 3.54
CA GLY A 174 7.34 3.89 3.81
C GLY A 174 6.74 4.79 2.72
N TRP A 175 7.55 5.25 1.76
CA TRP A 175 7.18 6.28 0.77
C TRP A 175 6.93 5.76 -0.64
N ASN A 176 7.09 4.45 -0.90
CA ASN A 176 6.86 3.87 -2.22
C ASN A 176 5.56 3.08 -2.21
N SER A 177 4.80 3.12 -3.31
CA SER A 177 3.64 2.24 -3.48
C SER A 177 4.05 0.79 -3.69
N PHE A 178 5.23 0.56 -4.27
CA PHE A 178 5.82 -0.77 -4.31
C PHE A 178 7.33 -0.72 -4.20
N VAL A 179 7.88 -1.81 -3.66
CA VAL A 179 9.30 -2.13 -3.69
C VAL A 179 9.45 -3.61 -3.95
N LEU A 180 10.13 -3.95 -5.05
CA LEU A 180 10.59 -5.28 -5.35
C LEU A 180 12.00 -5.45 -4.80
N PHE A 181 12.20 -6.52 -4.04
CA PHE A 181 13.48 -6.89 -3.49
C PHE A 181 14.02 -8.13 -4.18
N LYS A 182 15.33 -8.16 -4.40
CA LYS A 182 16.11 -9.34 -4.78
C LYS A 182 17.19 -9.54 -3.74
N ASP A 183 17.19 -10.68 -3.07
CA ASP A 183 18.16 -11.05 -2.04
C ASP A 183 18.29 -9.98 -0.94
N GLY A 184 17.15 -9.40 -0.57
CA GLY A 184 17.04 -8.36 0.46
C GLY A 184 17.47 -6.95 0.05
N ALA A 185 17.90 -6.73 -1.20
CA ALA A 185 18.18 -5.41 -1.76
C ALA A 185 17.01 -4.91 -2.62
N ALA A 186 16.66 -3.63 -2.52
CA ALA A 186 15.63 -3.03 -3.37
C ALA A 186 16.12 -2.99 -4.82
N ALA A 187 15.49 -3.76 -5.69
CA ALA A 187 15.82 -3.86 -7.11
C ALA A 187 15.02 -2.87 -7.95
N VAL A 188 13.72 -2.72 -7.64
CA VAL A 188 12.81 -1.79 -8.32
C VAL A 188 11.89 -1.18 -7.28
N ARG A 189 11.56 0.10 -7.41
CA ARG A 189 10.58 0.78 -6.55
C ARG A 189 9.89 1.90 -7.30
N GLY A 190 8.69 2.27 -6.85
CA GLY A 190 7.98 3.39 -7.42
C GLY A 190 6.64 3.64 -6.75
N GLU A 191 5.91 4.59 -7.30
CA GLU A 191 4.56 4.95 -6.88
C GLU A 191 3.54 4.55 -7.95
N TRP A 192 2.29 4.31 -7.53
CA TRP A 192 1.23 4.14 -8.50
C TRP A 192 0.84 5.48 -9.11
N PRO A 193 0.57 5.54 -10.43
CA PRO A 193 -0.02 6.73 -11.02
C PRO A 193 -1.31 7.10 -10.30
N LEU A 194 -1.42 8.36 -9.90
CA LEU A 194 -2.64 8.89 -9.32
C LEU A 194 -3.68 9.09 -10.42
N ALA A 195 -4.93 8.75 -10.12
CA ALA A 195 -6.04 9.05 -11.02
C ALA A 195 -6.26 10.58 -11.20
N SER A 196 -5.64 11.39 -10.32
CA SER A 196 -5.77 12.84 -10.25
C SER A 196 -4.55 13.61 -10.75
N ASP A 197 -3.86 13.13 -11.79
CA ASP A 197 -3.09 14.03 -12.67
C ASP A 197 -4.00 15.08 -13.37
N ARG A 198 -5.32 14.99 -13.16
CA ARG A 198 -6.33 15.97 -13.52
C ARG A 198 -6.39 17.14 -12.52
N MET A 199 -5.28 17.84 -12.33
CA MET A 199 -5.36 19.28 -12.03
C MET A 199 -5.15 20.12 -13.29
N GLU A 200 -5.09 19.48 -14.47
CA GLU A 200 -5.19 20.17 -15.75
C GLU A 200 -6.64 20.38 -16.15
N VAL A 201 -7.00 21.65 -16.38
CA VAL A 201 -8.19 22.05 -17.13
C VAL A 201 -7.70 22.52 -18.49
N ARG A 202 -7.98 21.78 -19.56
CA ARG A 202 -7.77 22.25 -20.94
C ARG A 202 -9.01 23.01 -21.39
N LEU A 203 -8.84 24.29 -21.70
CA LEU A 203 -9.89 25.11 -22.31
C LEU A 203 -9.75 24.97 -23.83
N ASP A 204 -10.76 24.43 -24.52
CA ASP A 204 -10.81 24.44 -25.98
C ASP A 204 -11.01 25.86 -26.49
N ALA A 205 -10.01 26.40 -27.18
CA ALA A 205 -10.04 27.72 -27.81
C ALA A 205 -10.92 27.79 -29.07
N SER A 206 -11.73 26.76 -29.35
CA SER A 206 -12.62 26.72 -30.50
C SER A 206 -14.00 27.27 -30.16
N ASN A 207 -14.07 28.57 -29.86
CA ASN A 207 -15.19 29.38 -30.33
C ASN A 207 -14.80 30.87 -30.26
N PRO A 208 -14.22 31.44 -31.34
CA PRO A 208 -14.17 32.88 -31.47
C PRO A 208 -15.60 33.38 -31.66
N ILE A 209 -15.96 34.25 -30.72
CA ILE A 209 -17.11 35.16 -30.66
C ILE A 209 -17.74 35.44 -32.04
N ARG A 210 -19.06 35.28 -32.11
CA ARG A 210 -19.92 36.13 -32.94
C ARG A 210 -21.08 36.64 -32.11
#